data_AF-A0A9X1U2D8-F1
#
_entry.id   AF-A0A9X1U2D8-F1
#
_cell.length_a   1.000
_cell.length_b   1.000
_cell.length_c   1.000
_cell.angle_alpha   90.00
_cell.angle_beta   90.00
_cell.angle_gamma   90.00
#
_symmetry.space_group_name_H-M   'P 1'
#
loop_
_entity.id
_entity.type
_entity.pdbx_description
1 polymer ?
#
loop_
_entity_poly.entity_id
_entity_poly.type
_entity_poly.pdbx_seq_one_letter_code
_entity_poly.pdbx_strand_id
1 'polypeptide(L)'
;MQTSNGPGVDSNKPSVNATNDARHALDVGAPLTQSQADFLYIVDCQGCRELSQSLKMIHDLALYHSDIPFDQAEKSALFDLKVLWEGLEKMGAKA
;
A
#
# COMPACT_ATOMS: atom_id res chain seq x y z
N MET A 1 -51.97 25.00 -33.25
CA MET A 1 -51.02 26.08 -33.60
C MET A 1 -49.63 25.52 -33.48
N GLN A 2 -48.84 25.67 -34.54
CA GLN A 2 -47.49 25.14 -34.74
C GLN A 2 -46.50 26.29 -34.60
N THR A 3 -45.39 26.09 -33.87
CA THR A 3 -44.18 26.93 -33.90
C THR A 3 -43.00 25.99 -33.67
N SER A 4 -42.26 25.58 -34.72
CA SER A 4 -41.08 26.22 -35.34
C SER A 4 -39.77 25.87 -34.63
N ASN A 5 -38.87 25.21 -35.38
CA ASN A 5 -37.59 24.66 -34.97
C ASN A 5 -36.44 25.70 -34.98
N GLY A 6 -35.45 25.47 -34.09
CA GLY A 6 -34.00 25.62 -34.32
C GLY A 6 -33.28 26.73 -33.54
N PRO A 7 -31.93 26.69 -33.40
CA PRO A 7 -30.93 25.58 -33.39
C PRO A 7 -30.16 25.53 -32.03
N GLY A 8 -29.61 24.41 -31.53
CA GLY A 8 -28.38 23.75 -31.96
C GLY A 8 -27.13 24.34 -31.27
N VAL A 9 -26.60 23.66 -30.23
CA VAL A 9 -25.34 23.86 -29.41
C VAL A 9 -25.72 23.53 -27.94
N ASP A 10 -25.04 22.71 -27.15
CA ASP A 10 -23.70 22.17 -27.21
C ASP A 10 -23.60 20.83 -26.46
N SER A 11 -22.52 20.13 -26.76
CA SER A 11 -22.15 18.83 -26.21
C SER A 11 -21.99 18.84 -24.69
N ASN A 12 -22.68 17.95 -23.98
CA ASN A 12 -22.21 17.45 -22.69
C ASN A 12 -22.34 15.92 -22.67
N LYS A 13 -21.28 15.26 -23.17
CA LYS A 13 -21.04 13.84 -22.93
C LYS A 13 -20.97 13.61 -21.41
N PRO A 14 -21.48 12.47 -20.90
CA PRO A 14 -21.21 12.09 -19.52
C PRO A 14 -19.70 11.90 -19.38
N SER A 15 -19.07 12.65 -18.47
CA SER A 15 -17.67 12.50 -18.11
C SER A 15 -17.47 11.10 -17.52
N VAL A 16 -17.06 10.19 -18.39
CA VAL A 16 -16.67 8.81 -18.11
C VAL A 16 -15.49 8.80 -17.13
N ASN A 17 -15.63 7.97 -16.08
CA ASN A 17 -14.58 7.37 -15.25
C ASN A 17 -13.53 8.28 -14.61
N ALA A 18 -13.73 8.57 -13.33
CA ALA A 18 -12.63 8.51 -12.36
C ALA A 18 -12.35 7.03 -12.03
N THR A 19 -11.92 6.24 -13.02
CA THR A 19 -11.12 5.05 -12.72
C THR A 19 -9.80 5.60 -12.21
N ASN A 20 -9.63 5.57 -10.89
CA ASN A 20 -8.34 5.71 -10.23
C ASN A 20 -7.29 5.03 -11.08
N ASP A 21 -6.34 5.84 -11.52
CA ASP A 21 -5.35 5.50 -12.50
C ASP A 21 -4.41 4.42 -11.94
N ALA A 22 -4.83 3.16 -12.08
CA ALA A 22 -4.03 1.99 -11.74
C ALA A 22 -2.80 1.83 -12.64
N ARG A 23 -2.54 2.77 -13.58
CA ARG A 23 -1.34 2.79 -14.44
C ARG A 23 -0.07 3.18 -13.67
N HIS A 24 -0.19 3.56 -12.40
CA HIS A 24 0.94 3.66 -11.47
C HIS A 24 1.12 2.42 -10.59
N ALA A 25 0.39 1.33 -10.84
CA ALA A 25 0.80 0.03 -10.33
C ALA A 25 2.18 -0.26 -10.92
N LEU A 26 3.23 -0.17 -10.09
CA LEU A 26 4.59 -0.58 -10.42
C LEU A 26 4.53 -1.91 -11.18
N ASP A 27 4.99 -1.89 -12.43
CA ASP A 27 4.96 -3.06 -13.29
C ASP A 27 5.75 -4.17 -12.59
N VAL A 28 5.08 -5.26 -12.23
CA VAL A 28 5.66 -6.33 -11.43
C VAL A 28 6.72 -7.01 -12.30
N GLY A 29 7.99 -6.63 -12.10
CA GLY A 29 9.11 -7.03 -12.94
C GLY A 29 10.01 -5.89 -13.43
N ALA A 30 9.62 -4.63 -13.20
CA ALA A 30 10.53 -3.50 -13.41
C ALA A 30 11.77 -3.65 -12.51
N PRO A 31 12.98 -3.36 -13.02
CA PRO A 31 14.19 -3.32 -12.21
C PRO A 31 14.00 -2.37 -11.03
N LEU A 32 14.46 -2.78 -9.84
CA LEU A 32 14.47 -1.92 -8.67
C LEU A 32 15.32 -0.68 -8.95
N THR A 33 14.91 0.47 -8.40
CA THR A 33 15.80 1.63 -8.34
C THR A 33 16.99 1.31 -7.44
N GLN A 34 18.10 2.02 -7.61
CA GLN A 34 19.28 1.85 -6.76
C GLN A 34 18.94 1.98 -5.27
N SER A 35 18.14 2.99 -4.90
CA SER A 35 17.71 3.22 -3.52
C SER A 35 16.87 2.06 -2.94
N GLN A 36 16.04 1.41 -3.77
CA GLN A 36 15.27 0.24 -3.34
C GLN A 36 16.18 -0.98 -3.13
N ALA A 37 17.15 -1.19 -4.03
CA ALA A 37 18.13 -2.27 -3.91
C ALA A 37 19.03 -2.08 -2.67
N ASP A 38 19.52 -0.86 -2.44
CA ASP A 38 20.35 -0.53 -1.27
C ASP A 38 19.59 -0.76 0.04
N PHE A 39 18.30 -0.38 0.08
CA PHE A 39 17.45 -0.65 1.24
C PHE A 39 17.28 -2.15 1.50
N LEU A 40 16.97 -2.93 0.46
CA LEU A 40 16.84 -4.38 0.59
C LEU A 40 18.15 -5.03 1.04
N TYR A 41 19.30 -4.55 0.56
CA TYR A 41 20.60 -5.04 1.00
C TYR A 41 20.82 -4.83 2.50
N ILE A 42 20.46 -3.66 3.04
CA ILE A 42 20.54 -3.39 4.48
C ILE A 42 19.63 -4.33 5.28
N VAL A 43 18.39 -4.50 4.81
CA VAL A 43 17.39 -5.39 5.43
C VAL A 43 17.87 -6.84 5.43
N ASP A 44 18.45 -7.30 4.33
CA ASP A 44 18.99 -8.65 4.21
C ASP A 44 20.20 -8.86 5.13
N CYS A 45 21.10 -7.87 5.22
CA CYS A 45 22.25 -7.89 6.13
C CYS A 45 21.84 -7.96 7.62
N GLN A 46 20.69 -7.37 7.98
CA GLN A 46 20.14 -7.46 9.34
C GLN A 46 19.53 -8.84 9.64
N GLY A 47 19.15 -9.59 8.61
CA GLY A 47 18.44 -10.86 8.70
C GLY A 47 16.92 -10.67 8.66
N CYS A 48 16.31 -11.12 7.55
CA CYS A 48 14.87 -11.00 7.32
C CYS A 48 14.03 -11.67 8.41
N ARG A 49 14.51 -12.79 8.96
CA ARG A 49 13.83 -13.55 10.01
C ARG A 49 13.87 -12.81 11.34
N GLU A 50 15.04 -12.30 11.70
CA GLU A 50 15.31 -11.58 12.94
C GLU A 50 14.53 -10.26 12.96
N LEU A 51 14.52 -9.55 11.83
CA LEU A 51 13.75 -8.32 11.68
C LEU A 51 12.24 -8.60 11.75
N SER A 52 11.75 -9.63 11.06
CA SER A 52 10.34 -10.05 11.17
C SER A 52 9.94 -10.33 12.63
N GLN A 53 10.72 -11.15 13.34
CA GLN A 53 10.44 -11.47 14.74
C GLN A 53 10.44 -10.24 15.64
N SER A 54 11.33 -9.29 15.39
CA SER A 54 11.39 -8.03 16.12
C SER A 54 10.11 -7.19 15.90
N LEU A 55 9.66 -7.05 14.66
CA LEU A 55 8.44 -6.31 14.34
C LEU A 55 7.20 -6.98 14.92
N LYS A 56 7.10 -8.31 14.82
CA LYS A 56 6.02 -9.09 15.43
C LYS A 56 5.99 -8.92 16.95
N MET A 57 7.16 -8.92 17.60
CA MET A 57 7.25 -8.70 19.04
C MET A 57 6.73 -7.31 19.44
N ILE A 58 7.09 -6.26 18.70
CA ILE A 58 6.58 -4.89 18.95
C ILE A 58 5.08 -4.82 18.76
N HIS A 59 4.56 -5.46 17.71
CA HIS A 59 3.13 -5.55 17.46
C HIS A 59 2.38 -6.23 18.59
N ASP A 60 2.83 -7.41 19.01
CA ASP A 60 2.19 -8.17 20.08
C ASP A 60 2.32 -7.43 21.42
N LEU A 61 3.43 -6.73 21.65
CA LEU A 61 3.60 -5.85 22.81
C LEU A 61 2.55 -4.74 22.82
N ALA A 62 2.38 -4.02 21.72
CA ALA A 62 1.35 -2.99 21.63
C ALA A 62 -0.04 -3.60 21.82
N LEU A 63 -0.37 -4.68 21.10
CA LEU A 63 -1.72 -5.24 21.09
C LEU A 63 -2.15 -5.84 22.44
N TYR A 64 -1.25 -6.51 23.15
CA TYR A 64 -1.60 -7.30 24.34
C TYR A 64 -1.11 -6.70 25.66
N HIS A 65 -0.13 -5.80 25.62
CA HIS A 65 0.48 -5.23 26.83
C HIS A 65 0.29 -3.71 26.94
N SER A 66 -0.40 -3.07 25.99
CA SER A 66 -0.82 -1.67 26.12
C SER A 66 -2.12 -1.57 26.92
N ASP A 67 -2.11 -0.73 27.95
CA ASP A 67 -3.33 -0.30 28.66
C ASP A 67 -4.07 0.83 27.93
N ILE A 68 -3.54 1.30 26.80
CA ILE A 68 -4.08 2.42 26.02
C ILE A 68 -4.96 1.87 24.89
N PRO A 69 -6.23 2.33 24.77
CA PRO A 69 -7.11 1.92 23.69
C PRO A 69 -6.66 2.51 22.35
N PHE A 70 -6.74 1.70 21.30
CA PHE A 70 -6.32 2.11 19.97
C PHE A 70 -7.40 2.84 19.17
N ASP A 71 -7.03 4.00 18.64
CA ASP A 71 -7.78 4.71 17.61
C ASP A 71 -7.62 4.07 16.22
N GLN A 72 -8.20 4.70 15.20
CA GLN A 72 -8.14 4.15 13.84
C GLN A 72 -6.75 4.27 13.21
N ALA A 73 -5.99 5.31 13.52
CA ALA A 73 -4.66 5.52 12.97
C ALA A 73 -3.68 4.49 13.55
N GLU A 74 -3.77 4.23 14.85
CA GLU A 74 -2.94 3.24 15.55
C GLU A 74 -3.24 1.81 15.06
N LYS A 75 -4.52 1.48 14.82
CA LYS A 75 -4.90 0.20 14.21
C LYS A 75 -4.32 0.03 12.81
N SER A 76 -4.36 1.08 11.99
CA SER A 76 -3.75 1.04 10.65
C SER A 76 -2.24 0.84 10.73
N ALA A 77 -1.56 1.53 11.66
CA ALA A 77 -0.12 1.36 11.86
C ALA A 77 0.26 -0.07 12.30
N LEU A 78 -0.51 -0.68 13.19
CA LEU A 78 -0.32 -2.09 13.58
C LEU A 78 -0.55 -3.05 12.40
N PHE A 79 -1.52 -2.74 11.53
CA PHE A 79 -1.75 -3.51 10.31
C PHE A 79 -0.60 -3.35 9.31
N ASP A 80 -0.07 -2.15 9.12
CA ASP A 80 1.09 -1.92 8.24
C ASP A 80 2.33 -2.65 8.75
N LEU A 81 2.54 -2.67 10.07
CA LEU A 81 3.59 -3.45 10.71
C LEU A 81 3.44 -4.95 10.40
N LYS A 82 2.19 -5.45 10.41
CA LYS A 82 1.86 -6.83 10.03
C LYS A 82 2.23 -7.17 8.61
N VAL A 83 1.80 -6.33 7.68
CA VAL A 83 2.13 -6.53 6.25
C VAL A 83 3.64 -6.55 6.06
N LEU A 84 4.38 -5.69 6.76
CA LEU A 84 5.83 -5.62 6.66
C LEU A 84 6.52 -6.89 7.16
N TRP A 85 6.22 -7.39 8.37
CA TRP A 85 6.88 -8.60 8.86
C TRP A 85 6.52 -9.83 8.05
N GLU A 86 5.27 -9.97 7.58
CA GLU A 86 4.88 -11.09 6.70
C GLU A 86 5.60 -11.03 5.35
N GLY A 87 5.86 -9.81 4.84
CA GLY A 87 6.69 -9.59 3.66
C GLY A 87 8.14 -10.04 3.88
N LEU A 88 8.72 -9.70 5.02
CA LEU A 88 10.07 -10.12 5.40
C LEU A 88 10.18 -11.64 5.60
N GLU A 89 9.18 -12.29 6.21
CA GLU A 89 9.14 -13.76 6.33
C GLU A 89 9.14 -14.44 4.96
N LYS A 90 8.35 -13.92 4.01
CA LYS A 90 8.31 -14.45 2.63
C LYS A 90 9.63 -14.23 1.89
N MET A 91 10.32 -13.11 2.15
CA MET A 91 11.62 -12.81 1.58
C MET A 91 12.71 -13.74 2.12
N GLY A 92 12.74 -13.95 3.44
CA GLY A 92 13.68 -14.87 4.09
C GLY A 92 13.39 -16.36 3.89
N ALA A 93 12.17 -16.73 3.48
CA ALA A 93 11.79 -18.11 3.16
C ALA A 93 12.33 -18.61 1.80
N LYS A 94 12.92 -17.72 0.98
CA LYS A 94 13.46 -18.04 -0.35
C LYS A 94 14.97 -18.30 -0.40
N ALA A 95 15.62 -18.46 0.75
CA ALA A 95 17.02 -18.86 0.83
C ALA A 95 17.20 -20.38 0.76
#